data_AF-A0A368G703-F1
#
_entry.id   AF-A0A368G703-F1
#
_cell.length_a   1.000
_cell.length_b   1.000
_cell.length_c   1.000
_cell.angle_alpha   90.00
_cell.angle_beta   90.00
_cell.angle_gamma   90.00
#
_symmetry.space_group_name_H-M   'P 1'
#
loop_
_entity.id
_entity.type
_entity.pdbx_description
1 polymer ?
#
loop_
_entity_poly.entity_id
_entity_poly.type
_entity_poly.pdbx_seq_one_letter_code
_entity_poly.pdbx_strand_id
1 'polypeptide(L)' 'MWISDFVIPGYAIYEFIFFVGWLKVAQVMLNPFGMDEDDFEIDWLVERNLQVYSWFNLSFTTNIIYAFAKKS' A
#
# COMPACT_ATOMS: atom_id res chain seq x y z
N MET A 1 -32.26 26.84 -35.26
CA MET A 1 -31.21 25.79 -35.28
C MET A 1 -30.35 26.05 -34.08
N TRP A 2 -30.51 25.28 -33.00
CA TRP A 2 -29.68 25.47 -31.81
C TRP A 2 -28.32 24.85 -32.08
N ILE A 3 -27.36 25.68 -32.49
CA ILE A 3 -25.97 25.32 -32.39
C ILE A 3 -25.62 25.45 -30.91
N SER A 4 -25.36 24.32 -30.26
CA SER A 4 -24.72 24.34 -28.95
C SER A 4 -23.28 24.78 -29.15
N ASP A 5 -23.04 26.09 -29.05
CA ASP A 5 -21.71 26.69 -29.01
C ASP A 5 -21.04 26.40 -27.66
N PHE A 6 -20.84 25.13 -27.33
CA PHE A 6 -19.99 24.75 -26.21
C PHE A 6 -18.54 24.99 -26.63
N VAL A 7 -17.94 26.09 -26.16
CA VAL A 7 -16.51 26.40 -26.31
C VAL A 7 -15.63 25.29 -25.74
N ILE A 8 -16.16 24.51 -24.78
CA ILE A 8 -15.48 23.41 -24.12
C ILE A 8 -16.25 22.10 -24.38
N PRO A 9 -15.62 21.07 -24.96
CA PRO A 9 -16.28 19.80 -25.27
C PRO A 9 -16.42 18.92 -24.02
N GLY A 10 -17.41 19.20 -23.17
CA GLY A 10 -17.59 18.53 -21.87
C GLY A 10 -17.72 17.00 -21.95
N TYR A 11 -18.41 16.47 -22.97
CA TYR A 11 -18.57 15.02 -23.14
C TYR A 11 -17.23 14.33 -23.48
N ALA A 12 -16.43 14.92 -24.37
CA ALA A 12 -15.12 14.39 -24.72
C ALA A 12 -14.14 14.43 -23.53
N ILE A 13 -14.24 15.45 -22.67
CA ILE A 13 -13.45 15.53 -21.43
C ILE A 13 -13.85 14.40 -20.47
N TYR A 14 -15.15 14.15 -20.31
CA TYR A 14 -15.64 13.06 -19.48
C TYR A 14 -15.14 11.69 -19.97
N GLU A 15 -15.25 11.43 -21.28
CA GLU A 15 -14.74 10.19 -21.88
C GLU A 15 -13.22 10.05 -21.69
N PHE A 16 -12.47 11.14 -21.89
CA PHE A 16 -11.03 11.16 -21.70
C PHE A 16 -10.63 10.81 -20.27
N ILE A 17 -11.27 11.42 -19.26
CA ILE A 17 -11.00 11.14 -17.84
C ILE A 17 -11.31 9.67 -17.53
N PHE A 18 -12.42 9.13 -18.05
CA PHE A 18 -12.79 7.75 -17.79
C PHE A 18 -11.79 6.75 -18.39
N PHE A 19 -11.45 6.89 -19.67
CA PHE A 19 -10.54 5.97 -20.33
C PHE A 19 -9.10 6.09 -19.84
N VAL A 20 -8.58 7.31 -19.68
CA VAL A 20 -7.21 7.52 -19.18
C VAL A 20 -7.12 7.19 -17.70
N GLY A 21 -8.13 7.55 -16.90
CA GLY A 21 -8.20 7.20 -15.49
C GLY A 21 -8.20 5.69 -15.28
N TRP A 22 -9.01 4.95 -16.05
CA TRP A 22 -9.03 3.48 -15.97
C TRP A 22 -7.69 2.86 -16.37
N LEU A 23 -7.07 3.35 -17.45
CA LEU A 23 -5.73 2.91 -17.86
C LEU A 23 -4.68 3.20 -16.77
N LYS A 24 -4.75 4.35 -16.10
CA LYS A 24 -3.82 4.71 -15.03
C LYS A 24 -3.96 3.81 -13.79
N VAL A 25 -5.20 3.48 -13.40
CA VAL A 25 -5.44 2.50 -12.33
C VAL A 25 -4.85 1.15 -12.70
N ALA A 26 -5.05 0.68 -13.94
CA ALA A 26 -4.45 -0.57 -14.40
C ALA A 26 -2.92 -0.53 -14.42
N GLN A 27 -2.33 0.63 -14.72
CA GLN A 27 -0.87 0.82 -14.71
C GLN A 27 -0.29 0.65 -13.30
N VAL A 28 -0.89 1.29 -12.29
CA VAL A 28 -0.45 1.16 -10.89
C VAL A 28 -0.62 -0.27 -10.39
N MET A 29 -1.69 -0.96 -10.79
CA MET A 29 -1.92 -2.35 -10.40
C MET A 29 -1.03 -3.37 -11.12
N LEU A 30 -0.36 -2.99 -12.21
CA LEU A 30 0.47 -3.91 -13.00
C LEU A 30 1.73 -4.32 -12.24
N ASN A 31 2.33 -3.39 -11.50
CA ASN A 31 3.51 -3.64 -10.67
C ASN A 31 3.42 -2.88 -9.33
N PRO A 32 2.61 -3.36 -8.38
CA PRO A 32 2.37 -2.66 -7.11
C PRO A 32 3.55 -2.76 -6.11
N PHE A 33 4.66 -3.36 -6.53
CA PHE A 33 5.88 -3.58 -5.74
C PHE A 33 7.06 -2.79 -6.31
N GLY A 34 6.79 -1.75 -7.08
CA GLY A 34 7.80 -0.83 -7.57
C GLY A 34 8.29 0.14 -6.49
N MET A 35 8.79 1.29 -6.95
CA MET A 35 9.28 2.38 -6.10
C MET A 35 8.46 3.66 -6.32
N ASP A 36 7.29 3.55 -6.95
CA ASP A 36 6.40 4.69 -7.17
C ASP A 36 5.71 5.06 -5.85
N GLU A 37 5.26 6.31 -5.71
CA GLU A 37 4.66 6.82 -4.46
C GLU A 37 3.39 6.06 -4.03
N ASP A 38 2.69 5.45 -4.98
CA ASP A 38 1.44 4.70 -4.75
C ASP A 38 1.68 3.18 -4.56
N ASP A 39 2.94 2.72 -4.61
CA ASP A 39 3.31 1.30 -4.42
C ASP A 39 3.33 0.88 -2.94
N PHE A 40 3.35 -0.43 -2.69
CA PHE A 40 3.43 -0.94 -1.32
C PHE A 40 4.80 -0.68 -0.68
N GLU A 41 4.81 -0.17 0.55
CA GLU A 41 6.01 -0.04 1.38
C GLU A 41 6.47 -1.39 1.97
N ILE A 42 7.05 -2.25 1.11
CA ILE A 42 7.50 -3.60 1.50
C ILE A 42 8.63 -3.53 2.53
N ASP A 43 9.55 -2.58 2.41
CA ASP A 43 10.69 -2.42 3.32
C ASP A 43 10.21 -2.20 4.76
N TRP A 44 9.21 -1.33 4.95
CA TRP A 44 8.58 -1.11 6.24
C TRP A 44 7.88 -2.38 6.77
N LEU A 45 7.17 -3.09 5.89
CA LEU A 45 6.46 -4.32 6.26
C LEU A 45 7.43 -5.40 6.74
N VAL A 46 8.58 -5.56 6.06
CA VAL A 46 9.63 -6.51 6.41
C VAL A 46 10.26 -6.14 7.75
N GLU A 47 10.65 -4.88 7.94
CA GLU A 47 11.25 -4.42 9.20
C GLU A 47 10.30 -4.64 10.39
N ARG A 48 9.02 -4.30 10.22
CA ARG A 48 7.97 -4.56 11.22
C ARG A 48 7.87 -6.05 11.57
N ASN A 49 7.86 -6.93 10.57
CA ASN A 49 7.73 -8.37 10.80
C ASN A 49 8.94 -8.95 11.55
N LEU A 50 10.15 -8.52 11.19
CA LEU A 50 11.38 -8.93 11.88
C LEU A 50 11.41 -8.43 13.32
N GLN A 51 10.98 -7.19 13.56
CA GLN A 51 10.90 -6.62 14.90
C GLN A 51 9.92 -7.40 15.78
N VAL A 52 8.72 -7.71 15.28
CA VAL A 52 7.71 -8.49 16.02
C VAL A 52 8.23 -9.89 16.35
N TYR A 53 8.89 -10.55 15.39
CA TYR A 53 9.49 -11.86 15.63
C TYR A 53 10.59 -11.80 16.70
N SER A 54 11.48 -10.82 16.62
CA SER A 54 12.54 -10.60 17.63
C SER A 54 11.94 -10.37 19.02
N TRP A 55 10.94 -9.50 19.13
CA TRP A 55 10.23 -9.22 20.38
C TRP A 55 9.56 -10.45 20.97
N PHE A 56 8.93 -11.27 20.13
CA PHE A 56 8.30 -12.50 20.57
C PHE A 56 9.31 -13.49 21.15
N ASN A 57 10.45 -13.69 20.48
CA ASN A 57 11.52 -14.57 20.95
C ASN A 57 12.13 -14.08 22.27
N LEU A 58 12.44 -12.78 22.36
CA LEU A 58 12.95 -12.15 23.59
C LEU A 58 11.98 -12.32 24.76
N SER A 59 10.68 -12.09 24.51
CA SER A 59 9.64 -12.26 25.53
C SER A 59 9.51 -13.72 25.98
N PHE A 60 9.64 -14.67 25.05
CA PHE A 60 9.60 -16.09 25.40
C PHE A 60 10.83 -16.52 26.23
N THR A 61 12.03 -16.13 25.81
CA THR A 61 13.28 -16.45 26.53
C THR A 61 13.31 -15.80 27.91
N THR A 62 12.94 -14.52 28.03
CA THR A 62 12.88 -13.84 29.34
C THR A 62 11.85 -14.48 30.26
N ASN A 63 10.66 -14.81 29.76
CA ASN A 63 9.64 -15.50 30.57
C ASN A 63 10.11 -16.88 31.06
N ILE A 64 10.82 -17.64 30.23
CA ILE A 64 11.42 -18.92 30.64
C ILE A 64 12.47 -18.70 31.73
N ILE A 65 13.41 -17.75 31.53
CA ILE A 65 14.45 -17.45 32.52
C ILE A 65 13.83 -17.02 33.85
N TYR A 66 12.82 -16.15 33.83
CA TYR A 66 12.08 -15.75 35.03
C TYR A 66 11.38 -16.93 35.72
N ALA A 67 10.76 -17.84 34.94
CA ALA A 67 10.14 -19.03 35.47
C ALA A 67 11.15 -19.97 36.15
N PHE A 68 12.36 -20.11 35.61
CA PHE A 68 13.46 -20.85 36.24
C PHE A 68 14.01 -20.14 37.47
N ALA A 69 14.25 -18.83 37.40
CA ALA A 69 14.79 -18.03 38.50
C ALA A 69 13.84 -17.99 39.73
N LYS A 70 12.52 -18.04 39.52
CA LYS A 70 11.53 -18.08 40.60
C LYS A 70 11.34 -19.48 41.22
N LYS A 71 11.85 -20.53 40.55
CA LYS A 71 11.71 -21.92 40.98
C LYS A 71 12.89 -22.42 41.85
N SER A 72 14.02 -21.70 41.91
CA SER A 72 15.11 -21.94 42.86
C SER A 72 14.95 -21.12 44.13
#